data_AF-A0A9C9X2C5-F1
#
_entry.id   AF-A0A9C9X2C5-F1
#
_cell.length_a   1.000
_cell.length_b   1.000
_cell.length_c   1.000
_cell.angle_alpha   90.00
_cell.angle_beta   90.00
_cell.angle_gamma   90.00
#
_symmetry.space_group_name_H-M   'P 1'
#
loop_
_entity.id
_entity.type
_entity.pdbx_description
1 polymer ?
#
loop_
_entity_poly.entity_id
_entity_poly.type
_entity_poly.pdbx_seq_one_letter_code
_entity_poly.pdbx_strand_id
1 'polypeptide(L)'
;FEELARAIRVVKSGKIYLSTNISDLLIKDYIRNIKDEETSYLAKLSEREREVLQLLAEGKNVKQIAAKLDISDKTVETHRQHIMRKLEIYNLADLIKFALREGITTLE
;
A
#
# COMPACT_ATOMS: atom_id res chain seq x y z
N PHE A 1 -17.14 -8.48 37.99
CA PHE A 1 -18.43 -9.09 37.58
C PHE A 1 -19.22 -8.22 36.60
N GLU A 2 -19.26 -6.89 36.74
CA GLU A 2 -19.99 -6.02 35.81
C GLU A 2 -19.50 -6.09 34.37
N GLU A 3 -18.18 -6.19 34.17
CA GLU A 3 -17.57 -6.28 32.84
C GLU A 3 -18.01 -7.55 32.10
N LEU A 4 -18.01 -8.69 32.78
CA LEU A 4 -18.50 -9.96 32.24
C LEU A 4 -19.99 -9.90 31.90
N ALA A 5 -20.81 -9.33 32.79
CA ALA A 5 -22.24 -9.16 32.54
C ALA A 5 -22.54 -8.18 31.40
N ARG A 6 -21.66 -7.20 31.16
CA ARG A 6 -21.73 -6.29 30.01
C ARG A 6 -21.32 -7.02 28.73
N ALA A 7 -20.23 -7.80 28.78
CA ALA A 7 -19.75 -8.60 27.66
C ALA A 7 -20.82 -9.56 27.13
N ILE A 8 -21.45 -10.32 28.02
CA ILE A 8 -22.52 -11.27 27.67
C ILE A 8 -23.70 -10.57 27.01
N ARG A 9 -24.11 -9.39 27.51
CA ARG A 9 -25.22 -8.61 26.91
C ARG A 9 -24.87 -8.09 25.53
N VAL A 10 -23.65 -7.61 25.32
CA VAL A 10 -23.17 -7.10 24.03
C VAL A 10 -23.12 -8.23 23.00
N VAL A 11 -22.54 -9.39 23.35
CA VAL A 11 -22.48 -10.56 22.47
C VAL A 11 -23.88 -11.09 22.15
N LYS A 12 -24.79 -11.14 23.14
CA LYS A 12 -26.18 -11.54 22.93
C LYS A 12 -26.91 -10.61 21.93
N SER A 13 -26.51 -9.35 21.82
CA SER A 13 -27.07 -8.39 20.85
C SER A 13 -26.44 -8.49 19.44
N GLY A 14 -25.58 -9.47 19.19
CA GLY A 14 -24.88 -9.65 17.91
C GLY A 14 -23.71 -8.68 17.70
N LYS A 15 -23.33 -7.94 18.73
CA LYS A 15 -22.20 -7.00 18.69
C LYS A 15 -20.95 -7.66 19.27
N ILE A 16 -19.79 -7.28 18.76
CA ILE A 16 -18.51 -7.73 19.28
C ILE A 16 -18.21 -6.95 20.57
N TYR A 17 -17.89 -7.66 21.65
CA TYR A 17 -17.38 -7.06 22.87
C TYR A 17 -15.86 -7.22 22.92
N LEU A 18 -15.17 -6.10 23.04
CA LEU A 18 -13.72 -6.04 23.21
C LEU A 18 -13.42 -5.40 24.56
N SER A 19 -12.69 -6.11 25.43
CA SER A 19 -12.21 -5.50 26.67
C SER A 19 -11.18 -4.43 26.35
N THR A 20 -11.09 -3.40 27.19
CA THR A 20 -10.18 -2.26 26.97
C THR A 20 -8.73 -2.74 26.82
N ASN A 21 -8.33 -3.74 27.60
CA ASN A 21 -6.98 -4.29 27.64
C ASN A 21 -6.59 -5.02 26.33
N ILE A 22 -7.57 -5.65 25.67
CA ILE A 22 -7.36 -6.35 24.38
C ILE A 22 -7.53 -5.38 23.21
N SER A 23 -8.40 -4.38 23.34
CA SER A 23 -8.65 -3.37 22.31
C SER A 23 -7.37 -2.64 21.90
N ASP A 24 -6.60 -2.17 22.87
CA ASP A 24 -5.35 -1.45 22.60
C ASP A 24 -4.31 -2.33 21.90
N LEU A 25 -4.25 -3.62 22.26
CA LEU A 25 -3.32 -4.57 21.64
C LEU A 25 -3.74 -4.89 20.20
N LEU A 26 -5.02 -5.16 19.96
CA LEU A 26 -5.54 -5.41 18.62
C LEU A 26 -5.43 -4.19 17.70
N ILE A 27 -5.69 -2.98 18.21
CA ILE A 27 -5.51 -1.75 17.45
C ILE A 27 -4.04 -1.55 17.09
N LYS A 28 -3.12 -1.75 18.04
CA LYS A 28 -1.67 -1.65 17.79
C LYS A 28 -1.20 -2.67 16.76
N ASP A 29 -1.64 -3.93 16.87
CA ASP A 29 -1.25 -4.98 15.93
C ASP A 29 -1.86 -4.75 14.54
N TYR A 30 -3.10 -4.25 14.46
CA TYR A 30 -3.73 -3.88 13.19
C TYR A 30 -2.97 -2.73 12.50
N ILE A 31 -2.64 -1.66 13.24
CA ILE A 31 -1.86 -0.54 12.71
C ILE A 31 -0.44 -0.99 12.33
N ARG A 32 0.18 -1.86 13.13
CA ARG A 32 1.52 -2.40 12.83
C ARG A 32 1.49 -3.27 11.57
N ASN A 33 0.51 -4.15 11.41
CA ASN A 33 0.38 -4.99 10.22
C ASN A 33 0.18 -4.15 8.95
N ILE A 34 -0.61 -3.07 9.01
CA ILE A 34 -0.75 -2.14 7.89
C ILE A 34 0.59 -1.50 7.54
N LYS A 35 1.34 -1.01 8.54
CA LYS A 35 2.67 -0.42 8.31
C LYS A 35 3.68 -1.43 7.78
N ASP A 36 3.72 -2.64 8.32
CA ASP A 36 4.63 -3.69 7.89
C ASP A 36 4.30 -4.17 6.47
N GLU A 37 3.02 -4.22 6.10
CA GLU A 37 2.57 -4.46 4.73
C GLU A 37 3.01 -3.32 3.79
N GLU A 38 2.77 -2.05 4.15
CA GLU A 38 3.18 -0.86 3.37
C GLU A 38 4.71 -0.85 3.13
N THR A 39 5.50 -1.07 4.20
CA THR A 39 6.96 -1.17 4.11
C THR A 39 7.38 -2.39 3.27
N SER A 40 6.63 -3.50 3.32
CA SER A 40 6.87 -4.70 2.51
C SER A 40 6.65 -4.45 1.02
N TYR A 41 5.63 -3.70 0.63
CA TYR A 41 5.32 -3.49 -0.80
C TYR A 41 6.38 -2.66 -1.51
N LEU A 42 6.87 -1.58 -0.89
CA LEU A 42 8.03 -0.85 -1.41
C LEU A 42 9.27 -1.75 -1.44
N ALA A 43 9.53 -2.52 -0.37
CA ALA A 43 10.67 -3.43 -0.30
C ALA A 43 10.66 -4.54 -1.38
N LYS A 44 9.50 -4.86 -1.97
CA LYS A 44 9.39 -5.81 -3.10
C LYS A 44 9.88 -5.22 -4.44
N LEU A 45 9.88 -3.89 -4.57
CA LEU A 45 10.32 -3.21 -5.78
C LEU A 45 11.83 -3.01 -5.79
N SER A 46 12.46 -3.27 -6.94
CA SER A 46 13.86 -2.88 -7.15
C SER A 46 14.00 -1.36 -7.25
N GLU A 47 15.21 -0.84 -7.03
CA GLU A 47 15.51 0.60 -7.21
C GLU A 47 15.01 1.13 -8.56
N ARG A 48 15.23 0.36 -9.64
CA ARG A 48 14.80 0.75 -10.98
C ARG A 48 13.29 0.76 -11.15
N GLU A 49 12.59 -0.19 -10.52
CA GLU A 49 11.12 -0.22 -10.51
C GLU A 49 10.55 0.96 -9.71
N ARG A 50 11.20 1.36 -8.61
CA ARG A 50 10.81 2.54 -7.83
C ARG A 50 10.97 3.83 -8.64
N GLU A 51 12.09 4.00 -9.34
CA GLU A 51 12.30 5.15 -10.23
C GLU A 51 11.22 5.23 -11.31
N VAL A 52 10.91 4.12 -11.98
CA VAL A 52 9.86 4.07 -13.01
C VAL A 52 8.49 4.41 -12.41
N LEU A 53 8.17 3.86 -11.23
CA LEU A 53 6.92 4.15 -10.53
C LEU A 53 6.80 5.63 -10.15
N GLN A 54 7.88 6.23 -9.66
CA GLN A 54 7.93 7.65 -9.33
C GLN A 54 7.64 8.52 -10.56
N LEU A 55 8.29 8.26 -11.70
CA LEU A 55 8.08 9.04 -12.91
C LEU A 55 6.67 8.86 -13.49
N LEU A 56 6.09 7.67 -13.37
CA LEU A 56 4.69 7.43 -13.72
C LEU A 56 3.75 8.27 -12.84
N ALA A 57 4.02 8.33 -11.54
CA ALA A 57 3.23 9.11 -10.59
C ALA A 57 3.40 10.63 -10.79
N GLU A 58 4.56 11.08 -11.27
CA GLU A 58 4.82 12.46 -11.76
C GLU A 58 4.15 12.76 -13.12
N GLY A 59 3.36 11.83 -13.68
CA GLY A 59 2.62 12.02 -14.93
C GLY A 59 3.47 11.89 -16.20
N LYS A 60 4.68 11.33 -16.12
CA LYS A 60 5.50 11.08 -17.31
C LYS A 60 4.95 9.89 -18.10
N ASN A 61 4.91 10.04 -19.42
CA ASN A 61 4.57 8.93 -20.32
C ASN A 61 5.80 8.03 -20.59
N VAL A 62 5.56 6.85 -21.17
CA VAL A 62 6.60 5.83 -21.45
C VAL A 62 7.81 6.39 -22.18
N LYS A 63 7.61 7.25 -23.19
CA LYS A 63 8.70 7.85 -23.98
C LYS A 63 9.53 8.83 -23.17
N GLN A 64 8.87 9.63 -22.32
CA GLN A 64 9.56 10.57 -21.43
C GLN A 64 10.37 9.83 -20.37
N ILE A 65 9.84 8.73 -19.83
CA ILE A 65 10.56 7.87 -18.89
C ILE A 65 11.76 7.23 -19.58
N ALA A 66 11.56 6.63 -20.75
CA ALA A 66 12.62 6.02 -21.54
C ALA A 66 13.78 6.99 -21.81
N ALA A 67 13.46 8.22 -22.25
CA ALA A 67 14.45 9.27 -22.47
C ALA A 67 15.15 9.71 -21.18
N LYS A 68 14.41 9.89 -20.07
CA LYS A 68 15.00 10.32 -18.78
C LYS A 68 15.92 9.27 -18.18
N LEU A 69 15.62 8.01 -18.43
CA LEU A 69 16.29 6.84 -17.84
C LEU A 69 17.31 6.19 -18.79
N ASP A 70 17.49 6.72 -20.01
CA ASP A 70 18.36 6.21 -21.08
C ASP A 70 18.15 4.72 -21.38
N ILE A 71 16.88 4.31 -21.55
CA ILE A 71 16.46 2.93 -21.86
C ILE A 71 15.39 2.93 -22.95
N SER A 72 15.09 1.75 -23.51
CA SER A 72 14.03 1.64 -24.53
C SER A 72 12.62 1.75 -23.93
N ASP A 73 11.65 2.26 -24.71
CA ASP A 73 10.22 2.24 -24.36
C ASP A 73 9.74 0.84 -23.92
N LYS A 74 10.25 -0.20 -24.60
CA LYS A 74 9.94 -1.60 -24.29
C LYS A 74 10.43 -2.00 -22.90
N THR A 75 11.61 -1.52 -22.50
CA THR A 75 12.18 -1.77 -21.17
C THR A 75 11.34 -1.10 -20.08
N VAL A 76 10.87 0.13 -20.32
CA VAL A 76 9.95 0.82 -19.41
C VAL A 76 8.65 0.04 -19.24
N GLU A 77 8.07 -0.47 -20.32
CA GLU A 77 6.85 -1.29 -20.25
C GLU A 77 7.08 -2.59 -19.47
N THR A 78 8.23 -3.23 -19.63
CA THR A 78 8.61 -4.40 -18.83
C THR A 78 8.69 -4.07 -17.34
N HIS A 79 9.32 -2.95 -16.97
CA HIS A 79 9.33 -2.49 -15.57
C HIS A 79 7.91 -2.24 -15.06
N ARG A 80 7.06 -1.58 -15.85
CA ARG A 80 5.66 -1.31 -15.49
C ARG A 80 4.89 -2.61 -15.22
N GLN A 81 5.03 -3.61 -16.08
CA GLN A 81 4.41 -4.93 -15.88
C GLN A 81 4.93 -5.64 -14.63
N HIS A 82 6.23 -5.55 -14.35
CA HIS A 82 6.81 -6.13 -13.15
C HIS A 82 6.30 -5.46 -11.88
N ILE A 83 6.21 -4.13 -11.86
CA ILE A 83 5.65 -3.36 -10.74
C ILE A 83 4.19 -3.79 -10.49
N MET A 84 3.36 -3.79 -11.53
CA MET A 84 1.95 -4.18 -11.44
C MET A 84 1.80 -5.60 -10.87
N ARG A 85 2.61 -6.56 -11.33
CA ARG A 85 2.60 -7.93 -10.82
C ARG A 85 3.07 -8.03 -9.36
N LYS A 86 4.13 -7.31 -8.99
CA LYS A 86 4.70 -7.35 -7.63
C LYS A 86 3.81 -6.69 -6.58
N LEU A 87 3.08 -5.65 -6.99
CA LEU A 87 2.14 -4.92 -6.13
C LEU A 87 0.71 -5.47 -6.22
N GLU A 88 0.44 -6.39 -7.15
CA GLU A 88 -0.91 -6.91 -7.45
C GLU A 88 -1.91 -5.80 -7.83
N ILE A 89 -1.41 -4.75 -8.48
CA ILE A 89 -2.18 -3.60 -8.95
C ILE A 89 -2.23 -3.64 -10.47
N TYR A 90 -3.42 -3.73 -11.05
CA TYR A 90 -3.60 -3.96 -12.49
C TYR A 90 -4.12 -2.74 -13.26
N ASN A 91 -4.28 -1.59 -12.61
CA ASN A 91 -4.69 -0.36 -13.26
C ASN A 91 -3.78 0.81 -12.87
N LEU A 92 -3.60 1.73 -13.82
CA LEU A 92 -2.67 2.84 -13.66
C LEU A 92 -3.12 3.82 -12.57
N ALA A 93 -4.42 4.05 -12.44
CA ALA A 93 -4.95 4.99 -11.45
C ALA A 93 -4.65 4.54 -10.01
N ASP A 94 -4.85 3.25 -9.72
CA ASP A 94 -4.55 2.66 -8.42
C ASP A 94 -3.05 2.56 -8.18
N LEU A 95 -2.25 2.37 -9.24
CA LEU A 95 -0.78 2.42 -9.14
C LEU A 95 -0.28 3.82 -8.75
N ILE A 96 -0.89 4.88 -9.29
CA ILE A 96 -0.59 6.26 -8.92
C ILE A 96 -1.06 6.55 -7.49
N LYS A 97 -2.28 6.12 -7.11
CA LYS A 97 -2.77 6.25 -5.72
C LYS A 97 -1.85 5.55 -4.73
N PHE A 98 -1.35 4.37 -5.08
CA PHE A 98 -0.36 3.65 -4.28
C PHE A 98 0.91 4.49 -4.13
N ALA A 99 1.47 5.01 -5.22
CA ALA A 99 2.67 5.85 -5.15
C ALA A 99 2.49 7.10 -4.26
N LEU A 100 1.31 7.73 -4.27
CA LEU A 100 0.97 8.84 -3.38
C LEU A 100 0.85 8.42 -1.92
N ARG A 101 0.16 7.30 -1.64
CA ARG A 101 -0.02 6.79 -0.28
C ARG A 101 1.31 6.42 0.37
N GLU A 102 2.19 5.79 -0.41
CA GLU A 102 3.51 5.35 0.05
C GLU A 102 4.56 6.48 0.07
N GLY A 103 4.18 7.72 -0.30
CA GLY A 103 5.07 8.88 -0.30
C GLY A 103 6.19 8.81 -1.34
N ILE A 104 6.02 8.04 -2.42
CA ILE A 104 6.96 7.99 -3.56
C ILE A 104 6.93 9.32 -4.32
N THR A 105 5.78 9.97 -4.37
CA THR A 105 5.61 11.31 -4.92
C THR A 105 4.58 12.11 -4.12
N THR A 106 4.57 13.42 -4.30
CA THR A 106 3.64 14.36 -3.67
C THR A 106 2.72 14.99 -4.71
N LEU A 107 1.51 15.37 -4.29
CA LEU A 107 0.64 16.22 -5.10
C LEU A 107 1.21 17.65 -5.07
N GLU A 108 1.87 18.06 -6.16
CA GLU A 108 2.16 19.48 -6.45
C GLU A 108 0.97 20.17 -7.14
#